data_AF-A0A246SB34-F1
#
_entry.id   AF-A0A246SB34-F1
#
_cell.length_a   1.000
_cell.length_b   1.000
_cell.length_c   1.000
_cell.angle_alpha   90.00
_cell.angle_beta   90.00
_cell.angle_gamma   90.00
#
_symmetry.space_group_name_H-M   'P 1'
#
loop_
_entity.id
_entity.type
_entity.pdbx_description
1 polymer ?
#
loop_
_entity_poly.entity_id
_entity_poly.type
_entity_poly.pdbx_seq_one_letter_code
_entity_poly.pdbx_strand_id
1 'polypeptide(L)'
;MPWIAYIAHFIAAAFLTNGVPHFVNGVCGRSFRFPFARPAKVASPTANVIWGWANFFIAFLLFANIGPLYIGTPGDTVFVAAGMLVTGILLARIFEAGAR
;
A
#
# COMPACT_ATOMS: atom_id res chain seq x y z
N MET A 1 6.77 -21.71 7.61
CA MET A 1 7.56 -20.53 7.23
C MET A 1 8.13 -19.90 8.49
N PRO A 2 9.34 -19.32 8.46
CA PRO A 2 9.81 -18.52 9.59
C PRO A 2 8.79 -17.39 9.85
N TRP A 3 8.47 -17.10 11.11
CA TRP A 3 7.43 -16.13 11.51
C TRP A 3 7.64 -14.74 10.89
N ILE A 4 8.89 -14.40 10.54
CA ILE A 4 9.26 -13.19 9.81
C ILE A 4 8.57 -13.06 8.44
N ALA A 5 8.25 -14.18 7.78
CA ALA A 5 7.53 -14.19 6.51
C ALA A 5 6.11 -13.64 6.65
N TYR A 6 5.43 -13.92 7.77
CA TYR A 6 4.10 -13.36 8.05
C TYR A 6 4.13 -11.84 8.23
N ILE A 7 5.19 -11.33 8.88
CA ILE A 7 5.42 -9.89 9.00
C ILE A 7 5.72 -9.29 7.63
N ALA A 8 6.57 -9.94 6.83
CA ALA A 8 6.86 -9.50 5.47
C ALA A 8 5.59 -9.45 4.61
N HIS A 9 4.69 -10.45 4.72
CA HIS A 9 3.41 -10.47 4.02
C HIS A 9 2.49 -9.31 4.45
N PHE A 10 2.39 -9.03 5.74
CA PHE A 10 1.63 -7.90 6.25
C PHE A 10 2.17 -6.56 5.73
N ILE A 11 3.50 -6.37 5.78
CA ILE A 11 4.15 -5.14 5.31
C ILE A 11 4.01 -5.01 3.78
N ALA A 12 4.20 -6.10 3.03
CA ALA A 12 4.00 -6.11 1.58
C ALA A 12 2.56 -5.72 1.20
N ALA A 13 1.57 -6.28 1.90
CA ALA A 13 0.17 -5.91 1.74
C ALA A 13 -0.12 -4.44 2.08
N ALA A 14 0.57 -3.90 3.09
CA ALA A 14 0.48 -2.48 3.43
C ALA A 14 1.03 -1.59 2.30
N PHE A 15 2.20 -1.91 1.75
CA PHE A 15 2.74 -1.19 0.59
C PHE A 15 1.81 -1.30 -0.63
N LEU A 16 1.32 -2.50 -0.93
CA LEU A 16 0.39 -2.72 -2.03
C LEU A 16 -0.86 -1.83 -1.88
N THR A 17 -1.48 -1.83 -0.70
CA THR A 17 -2.68 -1.06 -0.41
C THR A 17 -2.42 0.44 -0.43
N ASN A 18 -1.26 0.87 0.08
CA ASN A 18 -0.83 2.27 0.00
C ASN A 18 -0.64 2.75 -1.43
N GLY A 19 -0.19 1.90 -2.35
CA GLY A 19 -0.04 2.29 -3.76
C GLY A 19 -1.37 2.57 -4.48
N VAL A 20 -2.45 1.87 -4.11
CA VAL A 20 -3.75 1.90 -4.82
C VAL A 20 -4.32 3.31 -4.98
N PRO A 21 -4.58 4.10 -3.92
CA PRO A 21 -5.23 5.39 -4.07
C PRO A 21 -4.40 6.38 -4.90
N HIS A 22 -3.07 6.31 -4.81
CA HIS A 22 -2.18 7.17 -5.61
C HIS A 22 -2.16 6.75 -7.07
N PHE A 23 -1.93 5.46 -7.34
CA PHE A 23 -1.85 4.96 -8.70
C PHE A 23 -3.16 5.21 -9.45
N VAL A 24 -4.30 4.83 -8.85
CA VAL A 24 -5.63 4.98 -9.46
C VAL A 24 -5.96 6.44 -9.74
N ASN A 25 -5.76 7.35 -8.78
CA ASN A 25 -6.00 8.78 -9.04
C ASN A 25 -5.05 9.31 -10.13
N GLY A 26 -3.77 8.91 -10.10
CA GLY A 26 -2.77 9.32 -11.08
C GLY A 26 -3.12 8.91 -12.50
N VAL A 27 -3.48 7.65 -12.74
CA VAL A 27 -3.86 7.15 -14.09
C VAL A 27 -5.21 7.71 -14.55
N CYS A 28 -6.09 8.10 -13.63
CA CYS A 28 -7.30 8.85 -13.94
C CYS A 28 -7.06 10.35 -14.20
N GLY A 29 -5.81 10.83 -14.21
CA GLY A 29 -5.47 12.23 -14.44
C GLY A 29 -5.82 13.16 -13.26
N ARG A 30 -6.06 12.61 -12.07
CA ARG A 30 -6.47 13.36 -10.87
C ARG A 30 -5.28 13.63 -9.97
N SER A 31 -5.18 14.87 -9.51
CA SER A 31 -4.27 15.22 -8.43
C SER A 31 -4.76 14.60 -7.12
N PHE A 32 -3.82 14.09 -6.32
CA PHE A 32 -4.11 13.40 -5.06
C PHE A 32 -2.99 13.69 -4.04
N ARG A 33 -3.35 13.63 -2.76
CA ARG A 33 -2.53 14.09 -1.63
C ARG A 33 -1.64 12.98 -1.07
N PHE A 34 -0.45 13.32 -0.59
CA PHE A 34 0.41 12.38 0.12
C PHE A 34 -0.03 12.16 1.57
N PRO A 35 -0.09 10.91 2.07
CA PRO A 35 -0.52 10.61 3.44
C PRO A 35 0.43 11.17 4.52
N PHE A 36 1.71 11.39 4.18
CA PHE A 36 2.75 11.80 5.13
C PHE A 36 3.28 13.22 4.93
N ALA A 37 2.75 13.98 3.96
CA ALA A 37 3.15 15.37 3.77
C ALA A 37 2.44 16.28 4.79
N ARG A 38 3.21 17.06 5.57
CA ARG A 38 2.71 18.13 6.43
C ARG A 38 3.31 19.47 6.00
N PRO A 39 2.51 20.46 5.58
CA PRO A 39 1.06 20.41 5.34
C PRO A 39 0.69 19.46 4.19
N ALA A 40 -0.58 19.09 4.08
CA ALA A 40 -1.06 18.14 3.06
C ALA A 40 -0.71 18.66 1.65
N LYS A 41 0.32 18.07 1.04
CA LYS A 41 0.76 18.43 -0.30
C LYS A 41 0.00 17.59 -1.33
N VAL A 42 -0.66 18.28 -2.25
CA VAL A 42 -1.30 17.67 -3.42
C VAL A 42 -0.23 17.40 -4.47
N ALA A 43 -0.11 16.15 -4.90
CA ALA A 43 0.81 15.73 -5.95
C ALA A 43 0.11 15.77 -7.33
N SER A 44 0.89 16.02 -8.38
CA SER A 44 0.41 15.93 -9.76
C SER A 44 0.00 14.48 -10.11
N PRO A 45 -0.82 14.28 -11.16
CA PRO A 45 -1.19 12.93 -11.59
C PRO A 45 0.02 12.02 -11.84
N THR A 46 1.03 12.52 -12.56
CA THR A 46 2.28 11.77 -12.84
C THR A 46 3.04 11.41 -11.57
N ALA A 47 3.15 12.34 -10.61
CA ALA A 47 3.81 12.06 -9.33
C ALA A 47 3.07 10.98 -8.52
N ASN A 48 1.74 10.97 -8.58
CA ASN A 48 0.92 9.93 -7.96
C ASN A 48 1.08 8.56 -8.64
N VAL A 49 1.19 8.51 -9.98
CA VAL A 49 1.50 7.26 -10.69
C VAL A 49 2.85 6.71 -10.24
N ILE A 50 3.90 7.54 -10.22
CA ILE A 50 5.26 7.12 -9.81
C ILE A 50 5.25 6.63 -8.36
N TRP A 51 4.57 7.34 -7.46
CA TRP A 51 4.47 6.95 -6.06
C TRP A 51 3.72 5.61 -5.89
N GLY A 52 2.57 5.46 -6.55
CA GLY A 52 1.80 4.22 -6.51
C GLY A 52 2.59 3.04 -7.07
N TRP A 53 3.29 3.25 -8.18
CA TRP A 53 4.18 2.25 -8.79
C TRP A 53 5.33 1.85 -7.85
N ALA A 54 5.99 2.81 -7.20
CA ALA A 54 7.08 2.51 -6.26
C ALA A 54 6.60 1.64 -5.09
N ASN A 55 5.38 1.89 -4.60
CA ASN A 55 4.76 1.07 -3.56
C ASN A 55 4.47 -0.36 -4.06
N PHE A 56 3.94 -0.51 -5.27
CA PHE A 56 3.71 -1.83 -5.87
C PHE A 56 5.03 -2.58 -6.09
N PHE A 57 6.08 -1.88 -6.51
CA PHE A 57 7.40 -2.47 -6.69
C PHE A 57 7.99 -2.98 -5.37
N ILE A 58 7.89 -2.20 -4.29
CA ILE A 58 8.31 -2.65 -2.95
C ILE A 58 7.49 -3.86 -2.49
N ALA A 59 6.17 -3.82 -2.65
CA ALA A 59 5.31 -4.96 -2.30
C ALA A 59 5.68 -6.22 -3.08
N PHE A 60 5.95 -6.09 -4.38
CA PHE A 60 6.41 -7.19 -5.22
C PHE A 60 7.74 -7.76 -4.73
N LEU A 61 8.74 -6.92 -4.43
CA LEU A 61 10.03 -7.39 -3.93
C LEU A 61 9.90 -8.13 -2.60
N LEU A 62 9.03 -7.66 -1.70
CA LEU A 62 8.77 -8.32 -0.42
C LEU A 62 8.10 -9.69 -0.61
N PHE A 63 7.06 -9.76 -1.44
CA PHE A 63 6.36 -11.01 -1.76
C PHE A 63 7.18 -12.00 -2.57
N ALA A 64 8.19 -11.56 -3.32
CA ALA A 64 9.00 -12.43 -4.16
C ALA A 64 10.30 -12.89 -3.48
N ASN A 65 10.93 -12.04 -2.67
CA ASN A 65 12.31 -12.27 -2.22
C ASN A 65 12.49 -12.40 -0.70
N ILE A 66 11.59 -11.84 0.12
CA ILE A 66 11.74 -11.85 1.59
C ILE A 66 10.81 -12.87 2.23
N GLY A 67 9.53 -12.82 1.86
CA GLY A 67 8.55 -13.84 2.19
C GLY A 67 7.86 -14.26 0.91
N PRO A 68 8.38 -15.26 0.18
CA PRO A 68 7.72 -15.82 -0.99
C PRO A 68 6.27 -16.18 -0.67
N LEU A 69 5.32 -15.47 -1.28
CA LEU A 69 3.90 -15.66 -1.03
C LEU A 69 3.42 -16.94 -1.71
N TYR A 70 3.01 -17.92 -0.92
CA TYR A 70 2.36 -19.13 -1.44
C TYR A 70 0.85 -19.00 -1.29
N ILE A 71 0.18 -18.71 -2.40
CA ILE A 71 -1.29 -18.62 -2.44
C ILE A 71 -1.87 -19.99 -2.08
N GLY A 72 -2.78 -20.03 -1.11
CA GLY A 72 -3.42 -21.25 -0.62
C GLY A 72 -2.95 -21.72 0.76
N THR A 73 -1.94 -21.09 1.36
CA THR A 73 -1.61 -21.32 2.77
C THR A 73 -2.49 -20.41 3.66
N PRO A 74 -3.17 -20.95 4.70
CA PRO A 74 -4.05 -20.13 5.54
C PRO A 74 -3.31 -18.99 6.26
N GLY A 75 -2.09 -19.26 6.73
CA GLY A 75 -1.27 -18.26 7.43
C GLY A 75 -0.91 -17.06 6.55
N ASP A 76 -0.37 -17.29 5.35
CA ASP A 76 0.05 -16.19 4.47
C ASP A 76 -1.17 -15.36 4.05
N THR A 77 -2.27 -16.03 3.71
CA THR A 77 -3.54 -15.40 3.34
C THR A 77 -4.06 -14.47 4.43
N VAL A 78 -4.05 -14.91 5.70
CA VAL A 78 -4.54 -14.11 6.84
C VAL A 78 -3.71 -12.86 7.03
N PHE A 79 -2.37 -12.96 6.98
CA PHE A 79 -1.51 -11.80 7.20
C PHE A 79 -1.55 -10.79 6.05
N VAL A 80 -1.68 -11.26 4.80
CA VAL A 80 -1.94 -10.39 3.65
C VAL A 80 -3.28 -9.67 3.82
N ALA A 81 -4.36 -10.40 4.10
CA ALA A 81 -5.69 -9.83 4.27
C ALA A 81 -5.73 -8.81 5.42
N ALA A 82 -5.08 -9.11 6.54
CA ALA A 82 -4.96 -8.21 7.67
C ALA A 82 -4.19 -6.93 7.31
N GLY A 83 -3.05 -7.05 6.61
CA GLY A 83 -2.26 -5.91 6.15
C GLY A 83 -3.07 -4.99 5.22
N MET A 84 -3.80 -5.59 4.28
CA MET A 84 -4.68 -4.83 3.38
C MET A 84 -5.79 -4.09 4.15
N LEU A 85 -6.48 -4.78 5.06
CA LEU A 85 -7.59 -4.19 5.82
C LEU A 85 -7.11 -3.05 6.72
N VAL A 86 -6.06 -3.29 7.51
CA VAL A 86 -5.52 -2.30 8.45
C VAL A 86 -5.04 -1.07 7.69
N THR A 87 -4.22 -1.24 6.64
CA THR A 87 -3.72 -0.11 5.87
C THR A 87 -4.84 0.62 5.13
N GLY A 88 -5.82 -0.09 4.59
CA GLY A 88 -6.99 0.52 3.95
C GLY A 88 -7.78 1.42 4.91
N ILE A 89 -8.06 0.93 6.13
CA ILE A 89 -8.73 1.72 7.17
C ILE A 89 -7.89 2.94 7.56
N LEU A 90 -6.58 2.77 7.78
CA LEU A 90 -5.69 3.88 8.14
C LEU A 90 -5.65 4.95 7.07
N LEU A 91 -5.52 4.57 5.79
CA LEU A 91 -5.54 5.51 4.67
C LEU A 91 -6.88 6.23 4.57
N ALA A 92 -8.00 5.50 4.73
CA ALA A 92 -9.32 6.11 4.74
C ALA A 92 -9.43 7.19 5.84
N ARG A 93 -8.96 6.89 7.06
CA ARG A 93 -8.96 7.86 8.19
C ARG A 93 -8.04 9.05 7.95
N ILE A 94 -6.83 8.81 7.45
CA ILE A 94 -5.88 9.88 7.12
C ILE A 94 -6.50 10.80 6.07
N PHE A 95 -7.00 10.23 4.97
CA PHE A 95 -7.61 10.97 3.87
C PHE A 95 -8.92 11.67 4.26
N GLU A 96 -9.73 11.09 5.14
CA GLU A 96 -10.88 11.77 5.73
C GLU A 96 -10.47 13.00 6.55
N ALA A 97 -9.48 12.86 7.45
CA ALA A 97 -9.09 13.91 8.38
C ALA A 97 -8.53 15.17 7.71
N GLY A 98 -7.82 15.02 6.58
CA GLY A 98 -7.28 16.18 5.84
C GLY A 98 -8.20 16.74 4.75
N ALA A 99 -9.44 16.24 4.64
CA ALA A 99 -10.46 16.82 3.77
C ALA A 99 -11.39 17.79 4.53
N ARG A 100 -11.28 17.83 5.86
CA ARG A 100 -11.91 18.81 6.74
C ARG A 100 -10.97 19.99 6.95
#